data_AF-A0A2T2RAA5-F1
#
_entry.id   AF-A0A2T2RAA5-F1
#
_cell.length_a   1.000
_cell.length_b   1.000
_cell.length_c   1.000
_cell.angle_alpha   90.00
_cell.angle_beta   90.00
_cell.angle_gamma   90.00
#
_symmetry.space_group_name_H-M   'P 1'
#
loop_
_entity.id
_entity.type
_entity.pdbx_description
1 polymer ?
#
loop_
_entity_poly.entity_id
_entity_poly.type
_entity_poly.pdbx_seq_one_letter_code
_entity_poly.pdbx_strand_id
1 'polypeptide(L)'
;MACPISRRAIPSCFGEHPGQATASQPTAWRTLEAIADDDLAVTRMEAVLGQVRAHVWGLPGGMPPVLGQAGEPLCVDLDATLATAYSEKDGAAGTYKGTFGYHPDLAFVDRGDGTGEALAGLLRPGNAGSNTAADHIELLDAALAGLPGLDKGTEVMVRGDAG
;
A
#
# COMPACT_ATOMS: atom_id res chain seq x y z
N MET A 1 -10.05 28.84 24.87
CA MET A 1 -9.61 27.92 25.93
C MET A 1 -8.90 26.77 25.22
N ALA A 2 -7.58 26.83 25.12
CA ALA A 2 -6.79 25.90 24.30
C ALA A 2 -6.48 24.62 25.10
N CYS A 3 -6.77 23.46 24.51
CA CYS A 3 -6.40 22.16 25.05
C CYS A 3 -4.88 21.99 24.96
N PRO A 4 -4.15 21.71 26.06
CA PRO A 4 -2.73 21.45 26.00
C PRO A 4 -2.54 20.00 25.54
N ILE A 5 -2.15 19.81 24.27
CA ILE A 5 -1.61 18.53 23.83
C ILE A 5 -0.30 18.32 24.61
N SER A 6 -0.40 17.51 25.66
CA SER A 6 0.73 16.95 26.38
C SER A 6 1.67 16.31 25.35
N ARG A 7 2.91 16.82 25.28
CA ARG A 7 4.03 16.16 24.58
C ARG A 7 4.32 14.84 25.29
N ARG A 8 3.52 13.82 25.04
CA ARG A 8 3.88 12.46 25.39
C ARG A 8 5.08 12.12 24.52
N ALA A 9 6.24 11.92 25.13
CA ALA A 9 7.40 11.38 24.47
C ALA A 9 6.98 10.06 23.81
N ILE A 10 6.96 10.02 22.48
CA ILE A 10 6.89 8.78 21.73
C ILE A 10 8.23 8.08 22.03
N PRO A 11 8.23 6.84 22.56
CA PRO A 11 9.48 6.07 22.68
C PRO A 11 10.19 6.09 21.34
N SER A 12 11.51 6.23 21.30
CA SER A 12 12.28 6.21 20.05
C SER A 12 11.99 4.90 19.30
N CYS A 13 11.01 4.92 18.39
CA CYS A 13 10.66 3.77 17.54
C CYS A 13 11.77 3.45 16.52
N PHE A 14 12.74 4.34 16.38
CA PHE A 14 13.94 4.13 15.60
C PHE A 14 15.07 3.74 16.57
N GLY A 15 15.36 2.44 16.65
CA GLY A 15 16.52 1.95 17.36
C GLY A 15 17.80 2.57 16.79
N GLU A 16 18.73 2.95 17.66
CA GLU A 16 20.06 3.36 17.25
C GLU A 16 20.81 2.12 16.74
N HIS A 17 20.88 1.94 15.42
CA HIS A 17 21.79 0.96 14.84
C HIS A 17 23.21 1.54 14.95
N PRO A 18 24.18 0.87 15.59
CA PRO A 18 25.52 1.40 15.73
C PRO A 18 26.12 1.67 14.34
N GLY A 19 26.37 2.95 14.05
CA GLY A 19 26.94 3.42 12.78
C GLY A 19 25.99 4.14 11.81
N GLN A 20 24.69 4.22 12.09
CA GLN A 20 23.74 5.00 11.27
C GLN A 20 23.20 6.20 12.02
N ALA A 21 23.38 7.39 11.45
CA ALA A 21 22.80 8.62 11.96
C ALA A 21 21.28 8.60 11.72
N THR A 22 20.50 8.41 12.78
CA THR A 22 19.05 8.50 12.72
C THR A 22 18.62 9.96 12.71
N ALA A 23 17.68 10.33 11.84
CA ALA A 23 17.12 11.67 11.83
C ALA A 23 16.43 11.99 13.18
N SER A 24 16.56 13.24 13.64
CA SER A 24 15.79 13.72 14.79
C SER A 24 14.29 13.66 14.52
N GLN A 25 13.46 13.47 15.55
CA GLN A 25 11.99 13.45 15.42
C GLN A 25 11.42 14.68 14.66
N PRO A 26 11.84 15.94 14.94
CA PRO A 26 11.38 17.09 14.17
C PRO A 26 11.83 17.09 12.71
N THR A 27 12.96 16.45 12.38
CA THR A 27 13.40 16.31 10.99
C THR A 27 12.52 15.30 10.27
N ALA A 28 12.27 14.14 10.88
CA ALA A 28 11.41 13.11 10.29
C ALA A 28 9.99 13.65 10.01
N TRP A 29 9.42 14.40 10.94
CA TRP A 29 8.08 14.98 10.76
C TRP A 29 8.02 15.99 9.61
N ARG A 30 8.99 16.91 9.52
CA ARG A 30 9.06 17.88 8.41
C ARG A 30 9.26 17.21 7.05
N THR A 31 9.99 16.10 7.00
CA THR A 31 10.09 15.30 5.77
C THR A 31 8.74 14.70 5.38
N LEU A 32 7.98 14.17 6.33
CA LEU A 32 6.64 13.63 6.06
C LEU A 32 5.67 14.73 5.62
N GLU A 33 5.70 15.91 6.23
CA GLU A 33 4.91 17.07 5.80
C GLU A 33 5.27 17.47 4.36
N ALA A 34 6.56 17.58 4.04
CA ALA A 34 7.00 17.93 2.68
C ALA A 34 6.60 16.89 1.63
N ILE A 35 6.54 15.61 2.00
CA ILE A 35 6.04 14.53 1.12
C ILE A 35 4.52 14.63 0.97
N ALA A 36 3.79 14.92 2.05
CA ALA A 36 2.34 15.05 2.05
C ALA A 36 1.85 16.27 1.26
N ASP A 37 2.66 17.33 1.20
CA ASP A 37 2.39 18.56 0.42
C ASP A 37 2.70 18.41 -1.08
N ASP A 38 3.24 17.27 -1.53
CA ASP A 38 3.61 16.99 -2.91
C ASP A 38 2.58 16.05 -3.57
N ASP A 39 1.69 16.62 -4.38
CA ASP A 39 0.61 15.91 -5.08
C ASP A 39 1.10 14.73 -5.95
N LEU A 40 2.39 14.72 -6.33
CA LEU A 40 2.99 13.68 -7.17
C LEU A 40 3.82 12.66 -6.38
N ALA A 41 3.90 12.79 -5.05
CA ALA A 41 4.75 11.94 -4.22
C ALA A 41 4.40 10.44 -4.37
N VAL A 42 3.10 10.10 -4.31
CA VAL A 42 2.62 8.72 -4.45
C VAL A 42 2.97 8.15 -5.82
N THR A 43 2.68 8.87 -6.90
CA THR A 43 3.02 8.46 -8.27
C THR A 43 4.53 8.20 -8.44
N ARG A 44 5.38 9.05 -7.83
CA ARG A 44 6.84 8.82 -7.85
C ARG A 44 7.24 7.59 -7.05
N MET A 45 6.63 7.36 -5.89
CA MET A 45 6.86 6.15 -5.10
C MET A 45 6.48 4.89 -5.87
N GLU A 46 5.31 4.88 -6.52
CA GLU A 46 4.86 3.77 -7.36
C GLU A 46 5.83 3.50 -8.52
N ALA A 47 6.28 4.55 -9.21
CA ALA A 47 7.27 4.41 -10.29
C ALA A 47 8.60 3.81 -9.79
N VAL A 48 9.09 4.25 -8.62
CA VAL A 48 10.30 3.70 -7.99
C VAL A 48 10.07 2.25 -7.56
N LEU A 49 8.92 1.92 -6.98
CA LEU A 49 8.58 0.55 -6.60
C LEU A 49 8.54 -0.37 -7.82
N GLY A 50 8.00 0.07 -8.95
CA GLY A 50 8.05 -0.68 -10.22
C GLY A 50 9.49 -0.94 -10.70
N GLN A 51 10.39 0.03 -10.56
CA GLN A 51 11.81 -0.14 -10.90
C GLN A 51 12.52 -1.12 -9.94
N VAL A 52 12.26 -1.00 -8.63
CA VAL A 52 12.79 -1.92 -7.62
C VAL A 52 12.31 -3.33 -7.89
N ARG A 53 11.03 -3.51 -8.19
CA ARG A 53 10.42 -4.79 -8.56
C ARG A 53 11.10 -5.39 -9.79
N ALA A 54 11.25 -4.62 -10.86
CA ALA A 54 11.96 -5.05 -12.07
C ALA A 54 13.39 -5.52 -11.77
N HIS A 55 14.09 -4.80 -10.90
CA HIS A 55 15.43 -5.18 -10.46
C HIS A 55 15.43 -6.49 -9.67
N VAL A 56 14.62 -6.57 -8.60
CA VAL A 56 14.55 -7.74 -7.71
C VAL A 56 14.14 -9.00 -8.47
N TRP A 57 13.15 -8.92 -9.35
CA TRP A 57 12.69 -10.03 -10.17
C TRP A 57 13.76 -10.53 -11.15
N GLY A 58 14.68 -9.65 -11.57
CA GLY A 58 15.82 -9.99 -12.42
C GLY A 58 17.02 -10.61 -11.68
N LEU A 59 17.03 -10.59 -10.34
CA LEU A 59 18.11 -11.20 -9.56
C LEU A 59 17.95 -12.73 -9.46
N PRO A 60 19.05 -13.48 -9.26
CA PRO A 60 18.95 -14.90 -8.95
C PRO A 60 18.05 -15.16 -7.75
N GLY A 61 17.01 -15.98 -7.92
CA GLY A 61 16.01 -16.24 -6.88
C GLY A 61 14.91 -15.17 -6.73
N GLY A 62 14.84 -14.19 -7.64
CA GLY A 62 13.82 -13.12 -7.63
C GLY A 62 12.37 -13.56 -7.83
N MET A 63 12.17 -14.81 -8.27
CA MET A 63 10.87 -15.50 -8.34
C MET A 63 9.72 -14.63 -8.91
N PRO A 64 9.86 -14.08 -10.13
CA PRO A 64 8.77 -13.32 -10.74
C PRO A 64 7.52 -14.21 -10.93
N PRO A 65 6.32 -13.62 -10.92
CA PRO A 65 5.10 -14.34 -11.31
C PRO A 65 5.18 -14.77 -12.78
N VAL A 66 4.38 -15.77 -13.15
CA VAL A 66 4.21 -16.17 -14.55
C VAL A 66 3.42 -15.07 -15.27
N LEU A 67 3.95 -14.59 -16.40
CA LEU A 67 3.33 -13.57 -17.24
C LEU A 67 3.16 -14.10 -18.66
N GLY A 68 1.97 -13.94 -19.25
CA GLY A 68 1.71 -14.24 -20.66
C GLY A 68 1.72 -15.73 -21.05
N GLN A 69 1.75 -16.65 -20.07
CA GLN A 69 1.64 -18.09 -20.35
C GLN A 69 0.18 -18.47 -20.59
N ALA A 70 -0.08 -19.14 -21.71
CA ALA A 70 -1.43 -19.55 -22.08
C ALA A 70 -2.02 -20.51 -21.02
N GLY A 71 -3.18 -20.14 -20.47
CA GLY A 71 -3.89 -20.92 -19.46
C GLY A 71 -3.42 -20.68 -18.02
N GLU A 72 -2.46 -19.77 -17.80
CA GLU A 72 -1.98 -19.37 -16.48
C GLU A 72 -2.09 -17.85 -16.35
N PRO A 73 -3.24 -17.33 -15.88
CA PRO A 73 -3.42 -15.90 -15.73
C PRO A 73 -2.55 -15.36 -14.60
N LEU A 74 -2.15 -14.09 -14.71
CA LEU A 74 -1.61 -13.35 -13.59
C LEU A 74 -2.72 -13.17 -12.54
N CYS A 75 -2.55 -13.76 -11.37
CA CYS A 75 -3.51 -13.64 -10.27
C CYS A 75 -3.20 -12.40 -9.43
N VAL A 76 -4.19 -11.52 -9.28
CA VAL A 76 -4.14 -10.34 -8.40
C VAL A 76 -5.24 -10.44 -7.36
N ASP A 77 -4.86 -10.40 -6.09
CA ASP A 77 -5.78 -10.34 -4.96
C ASP A 77 -6.03 -8.90 -4.55
N LEU A 78 -7.30 -8.52 -4.45
CA LEU A 78 -7.76 -7.28 -3.83
C LEU A 78 -8.41 -7.61 -2.49
N ASP A 79 -7.91 -7.01 -1.41
CA ASP A 79 -8.48 -7.20 -0.09
C ASP A 79 -8.51 -5.91 0.73
N ALA A 80 -9.67 -5.66 1.31
CA ALA A 80 -9.95 -4.50 2.14
C ALA A 80 -9.76 -4.85 3.62
N THR A 81 -8.91 -4.10 4.31
CA THR A 81 -8.60 -4.36 5.72
C THR A 81 -8.92 -3.18 6.62
N LEU A 82 -9.21 -3.42 7.90
CA LEU A 82 -9.48 -2.36 8.86
C LEU A 82 -8.19 -1.98 9.61
N ALA A 83 -7.78 -0.73 9.47
CA ALA A 83 -6.68 -0.16 10.24
C ALA A 83 -7.23 0.72 11.36
N THR A 84 -7.08 0.29 12.62
CA THR A 84 -7.63 1.00 13.77
C THR A 84 -6.88 2.31 14.01
N ALA A 85 -7.63 3.39 14.26
CA ALA A 85 -7.08 4.67 14.70
C ALA A 85 -7.64 5.06 16.07
N TYR A 86 -6.85 5.80 16.85
CA TYR A 86 -7.22 6.26 18.19
C TYR A 86 -7.39 7.79 18.27
N SER A 87 -7.58 8.44 17.11
CA SER A 87 -7.71 9.89 16.99
C SER A 87 -8.51 10.22 15.74
N GLU A 88 -9.26 11.34 15.79
CA GLU A 88 -10.04 11.91 14.68
C GLU A 88 -9.12 12.58 13.65
N LYS A 89 -8.20 11.80 13.07
CA LYS A 89 -7.41 12.23 11.92
C LYS A 89 -8.30 12.23 10.68
N ASP A 90 -7.89 12.99 9.68
CA ASP A 90 -8.60 13.03 8.41
C ASP A 90 -8.76 11.60 7.83
N GLY A 91 -9.95 11.33 7.29
CA GLY A 91 -10.40 10.01 6.83
C GLY A 91 -10.72 8.97 7.90
N ALA A 92 -10.34 9.16 9.17
CA ALA A 92 -10.69 8.20 10.22
C ALA A 92 -12.20 8.28 10.54
N ALA A 93 -12.91 7.16 10.41
CA ALA A 93 -14.35 7.09 10.58
C ALA A 93 -14.78 5.77 11.23
N GLY A 94 -16.06 5.69 11.62
CA GLY A 94 -16.68 4.44 12.08
C GLY A 94 -16.70 3.40 10.96
N THR A 95 -16.35 2.16 11.29
CA THR A 95 -16.26 1.04 10.35
C THR A 95 -17.50 0.14 10.44
N TYR A 96 -17.71 -0.71 9.42
CA TYR A 96 -18.82 -1.68 9.44
C TYR A 96 -18.73 -2.71 10.58
N LYS A 97 -17.53 -2.96 11.13
CA LYS A 97 -17.32 -3.84 12.28
C LYS A 97 -17.50 -3.12 13.63
N GLY A 98 -17.96 -1.86 13.63
CA GLY A 98 -18.14 -1.07 14.85
C GLY A 98 -16.83 -0.60 15.48
N THR A 99 -15.72 -0.61 14.74
CA THR A 99 -14.45 -0.02 15.15
C THR A 99 -14.31 1.40 14.58
N PHE A 100 -13.19 2.07 14.86
CA PHE A 100 -12.89 3.40 14.35
C PHE A 100 -11.50 3.42 13.69
N GLY A 101 -11.39 3.99 12.49
CA GLY A 101 -10.14 4.05 11.77
C GLY A 101 -10.32 4.17 10.27
N TYR A 102 -9.50 3.43 9.53
CA TYR A 102 -9.46 3.43 8.07
C TYR A 102 -9.86 2.06 7.51
N HIS A 103 -10.25 2.04 6.24
CA HIS A 103 -10.59 0.82 5.51
C HIS A 103 -9.77 0.71 4.22
N PRO A 104 -8.43 0.74 4.29
CA PRO A 104 -7.58 0.67 3.10
C PRO A 104 -7.86 -0.57 2.26
N ASP A 105 -7.69 -0.42 0.96
CA ASP A 105 -7.73 -1.50 -0.03
C ASP A 105 -6.31 -1.81 -0.49
N LEU A 106 -5.97 -3.08 -0.65
CA LEU A 106 -4.61 -3.51 -0.98
C LEU A 106 -4.63 -4.51 -2.13
N ALA A 107 -3.69 -4.35 -3.06
CA ALA A 107 -3.49 -5.28 -4.17
C ALA A 107 -2.22 -6.10 -3.96
N PHE A 108 -2.33 -7.42 -4.16
CA PHE A 108 -1.20 -8.34 -4.09
C PHE A 108 -1.12 -9.19 -5.36
N VAL A 109 0.08 -9.45 -5.85
CA VAL A 109 0.28 -10.52 -6.84
C VAL A 109 0.36 -11.86 -6.11
N ASP A 110 -0.42 -12.83 -6.57
CA ASP A 110 -0.30 -14.22 -6.13
C ASP A 110 0.64 -15.00 -7.08
N ARG A 111 1.66 -15.61 -6.50
CA ARG A 111 2.64 -16.45 -7.23
C ARG A 111 2.25 -17.93 -7.26
N GLY A 112 1.14 -18.32 -6.63
CA GLY A 112 0.65 -19.70 -6.57
C GLY A 112 1.35 -20.58 -5.53
N ASP A 113 2.40 -20.07 -4.87
CA ASP A 113 3.13 -20.75 -3.78
C ASP A 113 2.69 -20.31 -2.38
N GLY A 114 1.66 -19.47 -2.31
CA GLY A 114 1.18 -18.85 -1.07
C GLY A 114 2.01 -17.64 -0.60
N THR A 115 3.00 -17.20 -1.40
CA THR A 115 3.78 -15.99 -1.13
C THR A 115 3.39 -14.87 -2.10
N GLY A 116 2.67 -13.87 -1.59
CA GLY A 116 2.29 -12.68 -2.34
C GLY A 116 3.33 -11.56 -2.27
N GLU A 117 3.31 -10.65 -3.23
CA GLU A 117 3.97 -9.34 -3.14
C GLU A 117 2.94 -8.22 -3.22
N ALA A 118 3.06 -7.22 -2.36
CA ALA A 118 2.22 -6.02 -2.41
C ALA A 118 2.51 -5.21 -3.68
N LEU A 119 1.47 -4.94 -4.46
CA LEU A 119 1.57 -4.20 -5.72
C LEU A 119 1.27 -2.72 -5.54
N ALA A 120 0.15 -2.42 -4.89
CA ALA A 120 -0.38 -1.07 -4.66
C ALA A 120 -1.32 -1.07 -3.46
N GLY A 121 -1.68 0.12 -2.97
CA GLY A 121 -2.66 0.28 -1.90
C GLY A 121 -3.40 1.61 -2.02
N LEU A 122 -4.69 1.59 -1.74
CA LEU A 122 -5.57 2.75 -1.74
C LEU A 122 -5.99 3.06 -0.31
N LEU A 123 -5.57 4.23 0.20
CA LEU A 123 -5.99 4.68 1.52
C LEU A 123 -7.43 5.20 1.45
N ARG A 124 -8.33 4.54 2.18
CA ARG A 124 -9.76 4.89 2.20
C ARG A 124 -10.26 5.19 3.61
N PRO A 125 -11.31 6.02 3.75
CA PRO A 125 -11.87 6.31 5.05
C PRO A 125 -12.53 5.08 5.68
N GLY A 126 -12.66 5.08 7.01
CA GLY A 126 -13.19 3.92 7.76
C GLY A 126 -14.59 3.47 7.36
N ASN A 127 -15.39 4.37 6.82
CA ASN A 127 -16.75 4.12 6.35
C ASN A 127 -16.85 3.79 4.84
N ALA A 128 -15.72 3.57 4.17
CA ALA A 128 -15.72 3.12 2.78
C ALA A 128 -16.37 1.73 2.64
N GLY A 129 -17.09 1.51 1.53
CA GLY A 129 -17.69 0.22 1.21
C GLY A 129 -16.62 -0.81 0.87
N SER A 130 -16.82 -2.07 1.28
CA SER A 130 -15.83 -3.14 1.05
C SER A 130 -15.64 -3.51 -0.41
N ASN A 131 -16.64 -3.32 -1.26
CA ASN A 131 -16.68 -3.79 -2.65
C ASN A 131 -16.97 -2.67 -3.64
N THR A 132 -16.47 -1.47 -3.37
CA THR A 132 -16.68 -0.32 -4.25
C THR A 132 -15.94 -0.57 -5.56
N ALA A 133 -16.69 -0.80 -6.64
CA ALA A 133 -16.09 -1.16 -7.94
C ALA A 133 -15.12 -0.09 -8.48
N ALA A 134 -15.39 1.19 -8.23
CA ALA A 134 -14.50 2.28 -8.63
C ALA A 134 -13.13 2.18 -7.93
N ASP A 135 -13.13 1.93 -6.62
CA ASP A 135 -11.90 1.74 -5.84
C ASP A 135 -11.10 0.53 -6.34
N HIS A 136 -11.78 -0.58 -6.66
CA HIS A 136 -11.12 -1.78 -7.18
C HIS A 136 -10.48 -1.53 -8.55
N ILE A 137 -11.15 -0.77 -9.44
CA ILE A 137 -10.62 -0.39 -10.74
C ILE A 137 -9.39 0.51 -10.56
N GLU A 138 -9.49 1.54 -9.73
CA GLU A 138 -8.37 2.46 -9.45
C GLU A 138 -7.16 1.72 -8.86
N LEU A 139 -7.40 0.85 -7.88
CA LEU A 139 -6.36 0.05 -7.25
C LEU A 139 -5.72 -0.93 -8.24
N LEU A 140 -6.52 -1.57 -9.11
CA LEU A 140 -6.02 -2.48 -10.14
C LEU A 140 -5.18 -1.73 -11.18
N ASP A 141 -5.61 -0.56 -11.63
CA ASP A 141 -4.85 0.27 -12.57
C ASP A 141 -3.48 0.65 -11.99
N ALA A 142 -3.44 1.08 -10.72
CA ALA A 142 -2.20 1.40 -10.01
C ALA A 142 -1.29 0.16 -9.87
N ALA A 143 -1.87 -1.00 -9.52
CA ALA A 143 -1.14 -2.25 -9.38
C ALA A 143 -0.49 -2.69 -10.71
N LEU A 144 -1.26 -2.70 -11.80
CA LEU A 144 -0.78 -3.13 -13.13
C LEU A 144 0.24 -2.16 -13.72
N ALA A 145 0.11 -0.86 -13.48
CA ALA A 145 1.06 0.15 -13.95
C ALA A 145 2.48 -0.07 -13.41
N GLY A 146 2.61 -0.68 -12.22
CA GLY A 146 3.90 -0.98 -11.60
C GLY A 146 4.52 -2.32 -12.01
N LEU A 147 3.87 -3.14 -12.83
CA LEU A 147 4.36 -4.48 -13.16
C LEU A 147 5.34 -4.47 -14.34
N PRO A 148 6.58 -4.95 -14.17
CA PRO A 148 7.52 -5.08 -15.27
C PRO A 148 7.13 -6.24 -16.18
N GLY A 149 7.25 -6.04 -17.50
CA GLY A 149 7.03 -7.09 -18.49
C GLY A 149 5.56 -7.45 -18.74
N LEU A 150 4.61 -6.72 -18.14
CA LEU A 150 3.19 -6.88 -18.45
C LEU A 150 2.91 -6.43 -19.90
N ASP A 151 2.30 -7.31 -20.69
CA ASP A 151 1.88 -7.01 -22.05
C ASP A 151 0.35 -6.98 -22.19
N LYS A 152 -0.15 -6.47 -23.32
CA LYS A 152 -1.60 -6.37 -23.58
C LYS A 152 -2.29 -7.74 -23.76
N GLY A 153 -1.52 -8.81 -23.96
CA GLY A 153 -2.03 -10.16 -24.13
C GLY A 153 -2.11 -10.96 -22.83
N THR A 154 -1.54 -10.42 -21.74
CA THR A 154 -1.49 -11.08 -20.45
C THR A 154 -2.90 -11.13 -19.87
N GLU A 155 -3.39 -12.35 -19.69
CA GLU A 155 -4.64 -12.60 -18.98
C GLU A 155 -4.43 -12.29 -17.49
N VAL A 156 -5.32 -11.47 -16.92
CA VAL A 156 -5.27 -11.10 -15.50
C VAL A 156 -6.54 -11.62 -14.83
N MET A 157 -6.36 -12.45 -13.80
CA MET A 157 -7.44 -12.91 -12.94
C MET A 157 -7.43 -12.11 -11.66
N VAL A 158 -8.48 -11.32 -11.44
CA VAL A 158 -8.67 -10.54 -10.21
C VAL A 158 -9.55 -11.35 -9.26
N ARG A 159 -9.05 -11.56 -8.04
CA ARG A 159 -9.80 -12.18 -6.94
C ARG A 159 -10.08 -11.13 -5.88
N GLY A 160 -11.25 -11.23 -5.27
CA GLY A 160 -11.66 -10.42 -4.14
C GLY A 160 -12.91 -11.04 -3.52
N ASP A 161 -13.24 -10.62 -2.31
CA ASP A 161 -14.45 -11.09 -1.65
C ASP A 161 -15.69 -10.50 -2.34
N ALA A 162 -16.67 -11.36 -2.62
CA ALA A 162 -18.01 -10.94 -3.00
C ALA A 162 -18.85 -10.85 -1.72
N GLY A 163 -19.07 -9.64 -1.24
CA GLY A 163 -19.96 -9.35 -0.10
C GLY A 163 -21.42 -9.25 -0.48
#